data_AF-A0A3M1EN89-F1
#
_entry.id   AF-A0A3M1EN89-F1
#
_cell.length_a   1.000
_cell.length_b   1.000
_cell.length_c   1.000
_cell.angle_alpha   90.00
_cell.angle_beta   90.00
_cell.angle_gamma   90.00
#
_symmetry.space_group_name_H-M   'P 1'
#
loop_
_entity.id
_entity.type
_entity.pdbx_description
1 polymer ?
#
loop_
_entity_poly.entity_id
_entity_poly.type
_entity_poly.pdbx_seq_one_letter_code
_entity_poly.pdbx_strand_id
1 'polypeptide(L)'
;MKDERSRVLSGLSVGISSWMENLTRLKPLSSPWRTMFVEKGSELECAGASLEWRTVVVEWLLIFVLVLTFCTGFLDLGTRRPLPGNEAEVFQSLDWVLVNSISRYGQFPLWNPYLRTGLPFVADPMLHVYNPLVTVPVLLFGVLDGFKIALFLSFLAAGLGMWWLGAVLGMGRAVRLWVALMYAFSGPAVARFFQGQYLFVLGFAWIPWSLAGLIAATRTRRKLHAVIAIFALALLFFSGNVYYAYYMLFVIGLYCLVMLVRFRSRAPFADWNRAGVLLVVGVLAIGIIAVQLLPLVEFWPHISKGTNPAFTDSQTIRQILLDYISRDKNRPDALQT
;
A
#
# COMPACT_ATOMS: atom_id res chain seq x y z
N MET A 1 38.70 -32.66 29.41
CA MET A 1 38.39 -31.42 28.67
C MET A 1 38.21 -31.58 27.15
N LYS A 2 38.94 -32.44 26.43
CA LYS A 2 38.69 -32.68 24.98
C LYS A 2 37.41 -33.49 24.68
N ASP A 3 37.02 -34.39 25.59
CA ASP A 3 35.91 -35.32 25.39
C ASP A 3 34.51 -34.72 25.62
N GLU A 4 34.44 -33.59 26.31
CA GLU A 4 33.17 -32.94 26.64
C GLU A 4 32.71 -31.98 25.53
N ARG A 5 33.67 -31.34 24.83
CA ARG A 5 33.39 -30.53 23.63
C ARG A 5 32.92 -31.36 22.44
N SER A 6 33.44 -32.59 22.25
CA SER A 6 33.02 -33.46 21.13
C SER A 6 31.58 -33.93 21.30
N ARG A 7 31.15 -34.25 22.53
CA ARG A 7 29.76 -34.65 22.85
C ARG A 7 28.75 -33.52 22.67
N VAL A 8 29.12 -32.30 23.03
CA VAL A 8 28.25 -31.12 22.83
C VAL A 8 28.09 -30.80 21.34
N LEU A 9 29.17 -30.90 20.56
CA LEU A 9 29.12 -30.67 19.11
C LEU A 9 28.34 -31.76 18.36
N SER A 10 28.44 -33.03 18.78
CA SER A 10 27.61 -34.11 18.22
C SER A 10 26.14 -34.00 18.61
N GLY A 11 25.84 -33.53 19.83
CA GLY A 11 24.47 -33.28 20.27
C GLY A 11 23.81 -32.12 19.50
N LEU A 12 24.58 -31.08 19.19
CA LEU A 12 24.13 -29.96 18.35
C LEU A 12 23.90 -30.37 16.90
N SER A 13 24.78 -31.20 16.31
CA SER A 13 24.58 -31.67 14.93
C SER A 13 23.35 -32.56 14.77
N VAL A 14 23.09 -33.42 15.76
CA VAL A 14 21.90 -34.30 15.79
C VAL A 14 20.62 -33.50 16.04
N GLY A 15 20.69 -32.48 16.91
CA GLY A 15 19.58 -31.55 17.12
C GLY A 15 19.23 -30.73 15.87
N ILE A 16 20.23 -30.28 15.12
CA ILE A 16 20.02 -29.53 13.86
C ILE A 16 19.46 -30.44 12.77
N SER A 17 19.96 -31.68 12.64
CA SER A 17 19.41 -32.62 11.65
C SER A 17 17.97 -33.04 11.98
N SER A 18 17.64 -33.27 13.26
CA SER A 18 16.26 -33.58 13.67
C SER A 18 15.33 -32.37 13.52
N TRP A 19 15.85 -31.15 13.70
CA TRP A 19 15.09 -29.92 13.47
C TRP A 19 14.83 -29.67 11.97
N MET A 20 15.80 -29.97 11.10
CA MET A 20 15.64 -29.95 9.64
C MET A 20 14.68 -31.04 9.13
N GLU A 21 14.70 -32.24 9.71
CA GLU A 21 13.74 -33.31 9.40
C GLU A 21 12.31 -33.00 9.90
N ASN A 22 12.17 -32.29 11.01
CA ASN A 22 10.86 -31.83 11.48
C ASN A 22 10.29 -30.70 10.60
N LEU A 23 11.13 -29.83 10.04
CA LEU A 23 10.72 -28.83 9.05
C LEU A 23 10.22 -29.46 7.74
N THR A 24 10.77 -30.61 7.32
CA THR A 24 10.30 -31.33 6.13
C THR A 24 9.05 -32.19 6.39
N ARG A 25 8.79 -32.55 7.65
CA ARG A 25 7.62 -33.34 8.10
C ARG A 25 6.42 -32.51 8.56
N LEU A 26 6.49 -31.19 8.54
CA LEU A 26 5.31 -30.36 8.73
C LEU A 26 4.29 -30.70 7.63
N LYS A 27 3.25 -31.46 8.01
CA LYS A 27 2.04 -31.61 7.20
C LYS A 27 1.67 -30.22 6.71
N PRO A 28 1.42 -30.02 5.40
CA PRO A 28 1.07 -28.70 4.93
C PRO A 28 -0.19 -28.28 5.67
N LEU A 29 -0.08 -27.30 6.57
CA LEU A 29 -1.26 -26.56 7.01
C LEU A 29 -2.01 -26.22 5.72
N SER A 30 -3.25 -26.69 5.61
CA SER A 30 -4.17 -26.34 4.55
C SER A 30 -4.42 -24.83 4.67
N SER A 31 -3.48 -24.05 4.15
CA SER A 31 -3.45 -22.62 4.35
C SER A 31 -4.40 -21.98 3.34
N PRO A 32 -5.17 -20.95 3.75
CA PRO A 32 -5.93 -20.12 2.83
C PRO A 32 -5.08 -19.61 1.64
N TRP A 33 -3.77 -19.46 1.86
CA TRP A 33 -2.80 -19.01 0.86
C TRP A 33 -2.61 -19.97 -0.31
N ARG A 34 -2.81 -21.30 -0.15
CA ARG A 34 -2.79 -22.23 -1.30
C ARG A 34 -3.87 -21.89 -2.33
N THR A 35 -5.01 -21.40 -1.87
CA THR A 35 -6.14 -21.02 -2.73
C THR A 35 -5.98 -19.63 -3.36
N MET A 36 -5.03 -18.83 -2.91
CA MET A 36 -4.70 -17.51 -3.49
C MET A 36 -4.03 -17.66 -4.86
N PHE A 37 -3.29 -18.74 -5.06
CA PHE A 37 -2.66 -19.09 -6.33
C PHE A 37 -3.62 -19.97 -7.13
N VAL A 38 -3.81 -19.61 -8.40
CA VAL A 38 -4.84 -20.16 -9.30
C VAL A 38 -4.70 -21.69 -9.40
N GLU A 39 -5.78 -22.42 -9.10
CA GLU A 39 -5.81 -23.88 -9.28
C GLU A 39 -5.92 -24.25 -10.77
N LYS A 40 -5.30 -25.40 -11.07
CA LYS A 40 -5.21 -26.02 -12.39
C LYS A 40 -6.61 -26.28 -12.96
N GLY A 41 -6.97 -25.68 -14.10
CA GLY A 41 -8.15 -26.11 -14.88
C GLY A 41 -9.08 -25.05 -15.48
N SER A 42 -8.85 -23.74 -15.33
CA SER A 42 -9.63 -22.74 -16.10
C SER A 42 -8.92 -22.41 -17.41
N GLU A 43 -9.66 -22.40 -18.54
CA GLU A 43 -9.25 -22.29 -19.97
C GLU A 43 -8.33 -21.13 -20.40
N LEU A 44 -7.67 -20.44 -19.47
CA LEU A 44 -6.56 -19.53 -19.73
C LEU A 44 -5.42 -19.95 -18.81
N GLU A 45 -4.51 -20.80 -19.31
CA GLU A 45 -3.20 -21.04 -18.68
C GLU A 45 -2.43 -19.72 -18.61
N CYS A 46 -2.74 -18.89 -17.62
CA CYS A 46 -1.90 -17.78 -17.22
C CYS A 46 -0.60 -18.40 -16.72
N ALA A 47 0.55 -17.94 -17.22
CA ALA A 47 1.88 -18.48 -16.90
C ALA A 47 2.23 -18.35 -15.39
N GLY A 48 1.65 -19.21 -14.57
CA GLY A 48 1.77 -19.25 -13.11
C GLY A 48 1.22 -20.54 -12.50
N ALA A 49 0.92 -21.55 -13.34
CA ALA A 49 0.14 -22.75 -13.01
C ALA A 49 0.83 -23.78 -12.08
N SER A 50 1.92 -23.42 -11.41
CA SER A 50 2.42 -24.16 -10.24
C SER A 50 3.48 -23.35 -9.50
N LEU A 51 3.05 -22.37 -8.71
CA LEU A 51 3.95 -21.72 -7.76
C LEU A 51 4.23 -22.67 -6.60
N GLU A 52 5.40 -23.30 -6.61
CA GLU A 52 5.87 -24.06 -5.45
C GLU A 52 6.02 -23.12 -4.25
N TRP A 53 5.47 -23.51 -3.10
CA TRP A 53 5.54 -22.70 -1.87
C TRP A 53 6.97 -22.32 -1.49
N ARG A 54 7.93 -23.24 -1.68
CA ARG A 54 9.37 -22.97 -1.43
C ARG A 54 9.88 -21.80 -2.26
N THR A 55 9.46 -21.72 -3.52
CA THR A 55 9.81 -20.63 -4.43
C THR A 55 9.22 -19.30 -3.97
N VAL A 56 7.94 -19.30 -3.59
CA VAL A 56 7.25 -18.10 -3.09
C VAL A 56 7.95 -17.56 -1.84
N VAL A 57 8.28 -18.43 -0.89
CA VAL A 57 8.96 -18.04 0.34
C VAL A 57 10.33 -17.43 0.06
N VAL A 58 11.11 -18.00 -0.88
CA VAL A 58 12.42 -17.45 -1.26
C VAL A 58 12.27 -16.07 -1.92
N GLU A 59 11.31 -15.91 -2.84
CA GLU A 59 11.06 -14.63 -3.50
C GLU A 59 10.59 -13.55 -2.51
N TRP A 60 9.70 -13.90 -1.57
CA TRP A 60 9.24 -12.99 -0.51
C TRP A 60 10.35 -12.63 0.47
N LEU A 61 11.18 -13.59 0.86
CA LEU A 61 12.32 -13.34 1.73
C LEU A 61 13.33 -12.42 1.06
N LEU A 62 13.56 -12.57 -0.25
CA LEU A 62 14.42 -11.68 -1.01
C LEU A 62 13.85 -10.26 -1.07
N ILE A 63 12.56 -10.10 -1.37
CA ILE A 63 11.87 -8.80 -1.32
C ILE A 63 12.00 -8.19 0.08
N PHE A 64 11.73 -8.96 1.12
CA PHE A 64 11.84 -8.52 2.51
C PHE A 64 13.24 -8.02 2.86
N VAL A 65 14.29 -8.80 2.56
CA VAL A 65 15.68 -8.44 2.86
C VAL A 65 16.09 -7.18 2.10
N LEU A 66 15.74 -7.04 0.83
CA LEU A 66 16.08 -5.86 0.04
C LEU A 66 15.33 -4.61 0.51
N VAL A 67 14.04 -4.73 0.80
CA VAL A 67 13.25 -3.61 1.35
C VAL A 67 13.78 -3.22 2.73
N LEU A 68 14.10 -4.18 3.58
CA LEU A 68 14.69 -3.92 4.89
C LEU A 68 16.03 -3.18 4.74
N THR A 69 16.91 -3.65 3.85
CA THR A 69 18.20 -3.03 3.55
C THR A 69 18.04 -1.60 3.04
N PHE A 70 17.03 -1.34 2.22
CA PHE A 70 16.71 0.01 1.76
C PHE A 70 16.20 0.91 2.90
N CYS A 71 15.34 0.36 3.77
CA CYS A 71 14.73 1.11 4.87
C CYS A 71 15.65 1.32 6.07
N THR A 72 16.79 0.62 6.19
CA THR A 72 17.73 0.81 7.32
C THR A 72 18.20 2.25 7.46
N GLY A 73 18.16 3.06 6.39
CA GLY A 73 18.52 4.48 6.42
C GLY A 73 17.63 5.34 7.33
N PHE A 74 16.37 4.93 7.56
CA PHE A 74 15.42 5.65 8.41
C PHE A 74 14.81 4.80 9.53
N LEU A 75 15.08 3.49 9.56
CA LEU A 75 14.57 2.55 10.57
C LEU A 75 15.44 2.54 11.84
N ASP A 76 15.85 3.71 12.32
CA ASP A 76 16.59 3.88 13.56
C ASP A 76 15.62 3.99 14.75
N LEU A 77 15.16 2.83 15.25
CA LEU A 77 14.20 2.76 16.34
C LEU A 77 14.82 3.21 17.67
N GLY A 78 14.01 3.86 18.52
CA GLY A 78 14.43 4.39 19.81
C GLY A 78 15.18 5.73 19.74
N THR A 79 15.43 6.25 18.54
CA THR A 79 16.02 7.58 18.35
C THR A 79 14.91 8.62 18.21
N ARG A 80 15.15 9.83 18.73
CA ARG A 80 14.27 10.99 18.48
C ARG A 80 14.54 11.66 17.13
N ARG A 81 15.19 10.94 16.20
CA ARG A 81 15.53 11.49 14.89
C ARG A 81 14.24 11.65 14.08
N PRO A 82 13.91 12.88 13.63
CA PRO A 82 12.75 13.08 12.79
C PRO A 82 12.97 12.44 11.41
N LEU A 83 11.88 11.96 10.82
CA LEU A 83 11.88 11.54 9.42
C LEU A 83 12.11 12.76 8.50
N PRO A 84 12.69 12.58 7.30
CA PRO A 84 13.06 13.69 6.42
C PRO A 84 11.86 14.36 5.74
N GLY A 85 11.93 15.67 5.56
CA GLY A 85 11.01 16.44 4.72
C GLY A 85 10.04 17.33 5.50
N ASN A 86 9.59 18.40 4.84
CA ASN A 86 8.90 19.50 5.50
C ASN A 86 7.49 19.15 5.98
N GLU A 87 6.83 18.17 5.34
CA GLU A 87 5.48 17.74 5.71
C GLU A 87 5.46 16.57 6.71
N ALA A 88 6.63 16.10 7.14
CA ALA A 88 6.76 14.95 8.01
C ALA A 88 6.02 15.12 9.34
N GLU A 89 6.15 16.31 9.95
CA GLU A 89 5.50 16.65 11.21
C GLU A 89 3.99 16.82 11.06
N VAL A 90 3.53 17.31 9.90
CA VAL A 90 2.11 17.52 9.62
C VAL A 90 1.37 16.18 9.68
N PHE A 91 1.88 15.15 8.99
CA PHE A 91 1.22 13.84 8.98
C PHE A 91 1.33 13.10 10.32
N GLN A 92 2.50 13.15 10.97
CA GLN A 92 2.67 12.55 12.28
C GLN A 92 1.85 13.25 13.38
N SER A 93 1.45 14.52 13.17
CA SER A 93 0.59 15.22 14.13
C SER A 93 -0.76 14.53 14.30
N LEU A 94 -1.33 13.94 13.23
CA LEU A 94 -2.60 13.20 13.30
C LEU A 94 -2.48 11.95 14.18
N ASP A 95 -1.35 11.26 14.09
CA ASP A 95 -1.04 10.13 14.95
C ASP A 95 -0.84 10.55 16.41
N TRP A 96 -0.25 11.72 16.66
CA TRP A 96 -0.18 12.30 18.00
C TRP A 96 -1.56 12.59 18.59
N VAL A 97 -2.50 13.11 17.78
CA VAL A 97 -3.89 13.31 18.24
C VAL A 97 -4.51 11.98 18.66
N LEU A 98 -4.36 10.94 17.84
CA LEU A 98 -4.86 9.59 18.14
C LEU A 98 -4.28 9.03 19.43
N VAL A 99 -2.94 8.98 19.53
CA VAL A 99 -2.24 8.43 20.69
C VAL A 99 -2.59 9.20 21.96
N ASN A 100 -2.63 10.53 21.90
CA ASN A 100 -3.00 11.35 23.05
C ASN A 100 -4.46 11.14 23.47
N SER A 101 -5.38 11.04 22.51
CA SER A 101 -6.80 10.81 22.81
C SER A 101 -7.03 9.47 23.52
N ILE A 102 -6.43 8.41 22.98
CA ILE A 102 -6.55 7.07 23.56
C ILE A 102 -5.84 7.02 24.93
N SER A 103 -4.62 7.56 25.04
CA SER A 103 -3.84 7.45 26.27
C SER A 103 -4.39 8.30 27.42
N ARG A 104 -4.95 9.48 27.13
CA ARG A 104 -5.45 10.40 28.16
C ARG A 104 -6.93 10.18 28.48
N TYR A 105 -7.74 9.85 27.47
CA TYR A 105 -9.20 9.82 27.60
C TYR A 105 -9.81 8.45 27.30
N GLY A 106 -9.03 7.47 26.84
CA GLY A 106 -9.54 6.13 26.54
C GLY A 106 -10.52 6.05 25.37
N GLN A 107 -10.56 7.07 24.51
CA GLN A 107 -11.56 7.21 23.44
C GLN A 107 -10.92 7.55 22.10
N PHE A 108 -11.56 7.08 21.02
CA PHE A 108 -11.18 7.47 19.66
C PHE A 108 -11.48 8.96 19.44
N PRO A 109 -10.53 9.76 18.93
CA PRO A 109 -10.73 11.19 18.76
C PRO A 109 -11.73 11.47 17.64
N LEU A 110 -12.82 12.18 17.98
CA LEU A 110 -13.72 12.76 16.98
C LEU A 110 -13.33 14.21 16.62
N TRP A 111 -12.62 14.88 17.52
CA TRP A 111 -12.21 16.27 17.41
C TRP A 111 -10.72 16.41 17.71
N ASN A 112 -10.02 17.18 16.88
CA ASN A 112 -8.61 17.56 17.08
C ASN A 112 -8.56 18.93 17.76
N PRO A 113 -8.23 19.05 19.06
CA PRO A 113 -8.20 20.32 19.78
C PRO A 113 -6.89 21.11 19.60
N TYR A 114 -5.87 20.53 18.95
CA TYR A 114 -4.51 21.06 18.96
C TYR A 114 -4.23 22.08 17.84
N LEU A 115 -5.13 22.21 16.87
CA LEU A 115 -4.99 23.13 15.74
C LEU A 115 -6.07 24.21 15.80
N ARG A 116 -5.67 25.48 15.99
CA ARG A 116 -6.57 26.65 16.07
C ARG A 116 -7.65 26.46 17.15
N THR A 117 -8.93 26.63 16.81
CA THR A 117 -10.10 26.36 17.66
C THR A 117 -10.53 24.89 17.63
N GLY A 118 -9.77 24.06 16.92
CA GLY A 118 -10.00 22.64 16.69
C GLY A 118 -10.61 22.34 15.32
N LEU A 119 -10.45 21.09 14.90
CA LEU A 119 -10.90 20.56 13.60
C LEU A 119 -11.56 19.19 13.78
N PRO A 120 -12.55 18.82 12.95
CA PRO A 120 -13.15 17.49 12.99
C PRO A 120 -12.13 16.43 12.54
N PHE A 121 -11.60 15.65 13.49
CA PHE A 121 -10.51 14.70 13.23
C PHE A 121 -10.94 13.59 12.26
N VAL A 122 -12.14 13.03 12.46
CA VAL A 122 -12.69 11.95 11.63
C VAL A 122 -13.02 12.37 10.21
N ALA A 123 -13.17 13.68 9.97
CA ALA A 123 -13.45 14.25 8.66
C ALA A 123 -12.20 14.82 7.98
N ASP A 124 -11.02 14.61 8.56
CA ASP A 124 -9.77 15.05 7.95
C ASP A 124 -9.50 14.23 6.66
N PRO A 125 -9.38 14.89 5.49
CA PRO A 125 -9.16 14.21 4.21
C PRO A 125 -7.80 13.51 4.12
N MET A 126 -6.85 13.91 4.96
CA MET A 126 -5.50 13.37 5.06
C MET A 126 -5.37 12.29 6.13
N LEU A 127 -6.47 11.94 6.81
CA LEU A 127 -6.46 10.96 7.89
C LEU A 127 -6.11 9.57 7.38
N HIS A 128 -5.03 9.01 7.95
CA HIS A 128 -4.56 7.65 7.65
C HIS A 128 -4.79 6.63 8.78
N VAL A 129 -5.48 7.04 9.85
CA VAL A 129 -5.66 6.24 11.08
C VAL A 129 -6.55 5.00 10.89
N TYR A 130 -7.36 4.96 9.84
CA TYR A 130 -8.14 3.76 9.51
C TYR A 130 -7.31 2.69 8.79
N ASN A 131 -6.05 3.00 8.43
CA ASN A 131 -5.13 2.02 7.87
C ASN A 131 -4.33 1.34 9.01
N PRO A 132 -4.63 0.06 9.33
CA PRO A 132 -3.96 -0.66 10.42
C PRO A 132 -2.46 -0.86 10.18
N LEU A 133 -2.00 -0.82 8.91
CA LEU A 133 -0.58 -0.90 8.60
C LEU A 133 0.20 0.30 9.15
N VAL A 134 -0.50 1.42 9.42
CA VAL A 134 0.06 2.60 10.07
C VAL A 134 -0.27 2.64 11.55
N THR A 135 -1.55 2.49 11.89
CA THR A 135 -2.04 2.70 13.25
C THR A 135 -1.55 1.65 14.24
N VAL A 136 -1.43 0.39 13.84
CA VAL A 136 -0.96 -0.65 14.77
C VAL A 136 0.50 -0.40 15.19
N PRO A 137 1.46 -0.18 14.29
CA PRO A 137 2.81 0.23 14.69
C PRO A 137 2.84 1.48 15.57
N VAL A 138 2.07 2.52 15.22
CA VAL A 138 2.00 3.78 15.99
C VAL A 138 1.52 3.56 17.42
N LEU A 139 0.50 2.72 17.62
CA LEU A 139 -0.03 2.43 18.96
C LEU A 139 0.92 1.55 19.79
N LEU A 140 1.68 0.66 19.15
CA LEU A 140 2.58 -0.28 19.85
C LEU A 140 3.95 0.32 20.18
N PHE A 141 4.52 1.12 19.29
CA PHE A 141 5.89 1.62 19.39
C PHE A 141 5.95 3.15 19.61
N GLY A 142 4.79 3.81 19.72
CA GLY A 142 4.69 5.26 19.77
C GLY A 142 4.75 5.89 18.38
N VAL A 143 4.49 7.20 18.31
CA VAL A 143 4.32 7.89 17.01
C VAL A 143 5.60 7.85 16.17
N LEU A 144 6.76 8.20 16.73
CA LEU A 144 8.00 8.30 15.95
C LEU A 144 8.45 6.96 15.38
N ASP A 145 8.62 5.95 16.25
CA ASP A 145 9.11 4.64 15.85
C ASP A 145 8.04 3.84 15.10
N GLY A 146 6.79 3.94 15.55
CA GLY A 146 5.67 3.30 14.87
C GLY A 146 5.48 3.81 13.45
N PHE A 147 5.65 5.11 13.20
CA PHE A 147 5.54 5.66 11.85
C PHE A 147 6.70 5.22 10.94
N LYS A 148 7.94 5.11 11.46
CA LYS A 148 9.07 4.51 10.73
C LYS A 148 8.75 3.07 10.32
N ILE A 149 8.21 2.28 11.25
CA ILE A 149 7.80 0.90 10.98
C ILE A 149 6.67 0.86 9.95
N ALA A 150 5.67 1.75 10.04
CA ALA A 150 4.58 1.86 9.08
C ALA A 150 5.07 2.12 7.65
N LEU A 151 6.03 3.03 7.48
CA LEU A 151 6.66 3.32 6.18
C LEU A 151 7.40 2.10 5.63
N PHE A 152 8.18 1.42 6.47
CA PHE A 152 8.83 0.15 6.09
C PHE A 152 7.80 -0.90 5.64
N LEU A 153 6.73 -1.10 6.41
CA LEU A 153 5.66 -2.03 6.07
C LEU A 153 4.95 -1.63 4.77
N SER A 154 4.86 -0.34 4.46
CA SER A 154 4.23 0.16 3.23
C SER A 154 5.08 -0.15 2.00
N PHE A 155 6.40 0.06 2.08
CA PHE A 155 7.33 -0.37 1.02
C PHE A 155 7.29 -1.90 0.81
N LEU A 156 7.21 -2.66 1.90
CA LEU A 156 7.11 -4.12 1.83
C LEU A 156 5.78 -4.55 1.19
N ALA A 157 4.67 -3.95 1.60
CA ALA A 157 3.36 -4.20 1.02
C ALA A 157 3.32 -3.81 -0.46
N ALA A 158 3.94 -2.70 -0.87
CA ALA A 158 4.05 -2.31 -2.27
C ALA A 158 4.76 -3.40 -3.12
N GLY A 159 5.91 -3.87 -2.65
CA GLY A 159 6.68 -4.92 -3.32
C GLY A 159 5.93 -6.25 -3.40
N LEU A 160 5.34 -6.71 -2.30
CA LEU A 160 4.56 -7.96 -2.26
C LEU A 160 3.29 -7.87 -3.11
N GLY A 161 2.61 -6.72 -3.12
CA GLY A 161 1.44 -6.50 -3.95
C GLY A 161 1.78 -6.55 -5.43
N MET A 162 2.89 -5.91 -5.83
CA MET A 162 3.34 -5.93 -7.22
C MET A 162 3.84 -7.32 -7.65
N TRP A 163 4.52 -8.03 -6.75
CA TRP A 163 4.85 -9.43 -6.94
C TRP A 163 3.60 -10.28 -7.20
N TRP A 164 2.55 -10.07 -6.40
CA TRP A 164 1.29 -10.79 -6.56
C TRP A 164 0.56 -10.41 -7.86
N LEU A 165 0.58 -9.13 -8.25
CA LEU A 165 0.08 -8.70 -9.56
C LEU A 165 0.81 -9.42 -10.70
N GLY A 166 2.14 -9.51 -10.62
CA GLY A 166 2.93 -10.27 -11.58
C GLY A 166 2.53 -11.75 -11.63
N ALA A 167 2.26 -12.37 -10.47
CA ALA A 167 1.76 -13.74 -10.41
C ALA A 167 0.37 -13.90 -11.05
N VAL A 168 -0.57 -12.98 -10.78
CA VAL A 168 -1.92 -12.97 -11.36
C VAL A 168 -1.90 -12.77 -12.88
N LEU A 169 -0.93 -11.99 -13.38
CA LEU A 169 -0.73 -11.78 -14.81
C LEU A 169 0.02 -12.94 -15.49
N GLY A 170 0.52 -13.91 -14.73
CA GLY A 170 1.27 -15.03 -15.27
C GLY A 170 2.70 -14.67 -15.67
N MET A 171 3.37 -13.79 -14.93
CA MET A 171 4.77 -13.46 -15.19
C MET A 171 5.70 -14.57 -14.67
N GLY A 172 6.77 -14.84 -15.42
CA GLY A 172 7.86 -15.72 -15.02
C GLY A 172 8.59 -15.23 -13.76
N ARG A 173 9.34 -16.12 -13.09
CA ARG A 173 9.97 -15.88 -11.78
C ARG A 173 10.85 -14.62 -11.75
N ALA A 174 11.79 -14.52 -12.68
CA ALA A 174 12.73 -13.40 -12.77
C ALA A 174 12.00 -12.07 -13.01
N VAL A 175 11.03 -12.05 -13.95
CA VAL A 175 10.25 -10.84 -14.28
C VAL A 175 9.38 -10.41 -13.11
N ARG A 176 8.72 -11.36 -12.44
CA ARG A 176 7.87 -11.08 -11.28
C ARG A 176 8.67 -10.46 -10.13
N LEU A 177 9.84 -11.01 -9.83
CA LEU A 177 10.74 -10.46 -8.81
C LEU A 177 11.24 -9.08 -9.22
N TRP A 178 11.68 -8.94 -10.47
CA TRP A 178 12.22 -7.68 -10.99
C TRP A 178 11.21 -6.54 -10.92
N VAL A 179 9.98 -6.77 -11.40
CA VAL A 179 8.90 -5.78 -11.39
C VAL A 179 8.49 -5.43 -9.95
N ALA A 180 8.49 -6.40 -9.04
CA ALA A 180 8.23 -6.15 -7.62
C ALA A 180 9.24 -5.18 -6.99
N LEU A 181 10.53 -5.39 -7.28
CA LEU A 181 11.62 -4.54 -6.79
C LEU A 181 11.59 -3.15 -7.47
N MET A 182 11.36 -3.09 -8.78
CA MET A 182 11.23 -1.82 -9.50
C MET A 182 10.08 -0.97 -8.95
N TYR A 183 8.97 -1.60 -8.55
CA TYR A 183 7.84 -0.90 -7.96
C TYR A 183 8.17 -0.43 -6.53
N ALA A 184 8.67 -1.33 -5.68
CA ALA A 184 9.04 -1.00 -4.30
C ALA A 184 10.05 0.15 -4.23
N PHE A 185 11.03 0.19 -5.15
CA PHE A 185 12.07 1.22 -5.20
C PHE A 185 11.82 2.30 -6.27
N SER A 186 10.56 2.49 -6.66
CA SER A 186 10.23 3.46 -7.70
C SER A 186 10.54 4.90 -7.26
N GLY A 187 11.14 5.67 -8.17
CA GLY A 187 11.52 7.07 -7.94
C GLY A 187 10.43 7.97 -7.36
N PRO A 188 9.15 7.88 -7.80
CA PRO A 188 8.08 8.71 -7.25
C PRO A 188 7.83 8.48 -5.75
N ALA A 189 7.79 7.23 -5.29
CA ALA A 189 7.58 6.92 -3.88
C ALA A 189 8.75 7.42 -3.03
N VAL A 190 9.99 7.20 -3.51
CA VAL A 190 11.20 7.66 -2.83
C VAL A 190 11.30 9.19 -2.79
N ALA A 191 10.96 9.88 -3.89
CA ALA A 191 10.97 11.33 -3.94
C ALA A 191 9.96 11.95 -2.96
N ARG A 192 8.74 11.40 -2.90
CA ARG A 192 7.71 11.85 -1.95
C ARG A 192 8.10 11.59 -0.50
N PHE A 193 8.78 10.47 -0.23
CA PHE A 193 9.35 10.19 1.08
C PHE A 193 10.33 11.29 1.53
N PHE A 194 11.28 11.69 0.68
CA PHE A 194 12.23 12.76 1.03
C PHE A 194 11.59 14.15 1.18
N GLN A 195 10.45 14.39 0.54
CA GLN A 195 9.65 15.60 0.73
C GLN A 195 8.80 15.58 2.01
N GLY A 196 8.74 14.45 2.71
CA GLY A 196 7.90 14.27 3.90
C GLY A 196 6.43 13.96 3.57
N GLN A 197 6.11 13.73 2.30
CA GLN A 197 4.74 13.49 1.82
C GLN A 197 4.36 12.01 1.96
N TYR A 198 4.34 11.52 3.19
CA TYR A 198 4.24 10.10 3.50
C TYR A 198 2.94 9.44 3.07
N LEU A 199 1.83 10.19 3.01
CA LEU A 199 0.55 9.66 2.53
C LEU A 199 0.63 9.07 1.12
N PHE A 200 1.54 9.59 0.28
CA PHE A 200 1.79 8.99 -1.03
C PHE A 200 2.44 7.61 -0.89
N VAL A 201 3.38 7.44 0.02
CA VAL A 201 4.03 6.13 0.27
C VAL A 201 3.00 5.12 0.80
N LEU A 202 2.14 5.55 1.73
CA LEU A 202 1.07 4.73 2.30
C LEU A 202 0.07 4.27 1.22
N GLY A 203 -0.40 5.19 0.39
CA GLY A 203 -1.36 4.87 -0.67
C GLY A 203 -0.76 4.03 -1.79
N PHE A 204 0.50 4.30 -2.15
CA PHE A 204 1.25 3.55 -3.16
C PHE A 204 1.32 2.05 -2.85
N ALA A 205 1.38 1.68 -1.56
CA ALA A 205 1.42 0.29 -1.13
C ALA A 205 0.23 -0.54 -1.64
N TRP A 206 -0.96 0.04 -1.73
CA TRP A 206 -2.22 -0.69 -1.96
C TRP A 206 -2.70 -0.70 -3.41
N ILE A 207 -2.10 0.12 -4.29
CA ILE A 207 -2.41 0.14 -5.73
C ILE A 207 -2.27 -1.25 -6.37
N PRO A 208 -1.13 -1.96 -6.23
CA PRO A 208 -0.97 -3.24 -6.91
C PRO A 208 -1.86 -4.34 -6.33
N TRP A 209 -2.14 -4.30 -5.01
CA TRP A 209 -3.09 -5.22 -4.38
C TRP A 209 -4.52 -5.02 -4.89
N SER A 210 -4.93 -3.77 -5.09
CA SER A 210 -6.25 -3.42 -5.61
C SER A 210 -6.43 -3.97 -7.02
N LEU A 211 -5.45 -3.75 -7.90
CA LEU A 211 -5.45 -4.26 -9.27
C LEU A 211 -5.39 -5.79 -9.34
N ALA A 212 -4.45 -6.40 -8.60
CA ALA A 212 -4.28 -7.84 -8.58
C ALA A 212 -5.53 -8.55 -8.04
N GLY A 213 -6.11 -8.01 -6.97
CA GLY A 213 -7.35 -8.49 -6.38
C GLY A 213 -8.52 -8.42 -7.36
N LEU A 214 -8.71 -7.28 -8.03
CA LEU A 214 -9.77 -7.11 -9.03
C LEU A 214 -9.62 -8.10 -10.20
N ILE A 215 -8.41 -8.20 -10.76
CA ILE A 215 -8.12 -9.11 -11.88
C ILE A 215 -8.33 -10.57 -11.46
N ALA A 216 -7.83 -10.95 -10.28
CA ALA A 216 -7.96 -12.32 -9.82
C ALA A 216 -9.41 -12.65 -9.43
N ALA A 217 -10.16 -11.72 -8.84
CA ALA A 217 -11.57 -11.90 -8.49
C ALA A 217 -12.45 -12.10 -9.72
N THR A 218 -12.24 -11.34 -10.80
CA THR A 218 -13.02 -11.50 -12.04
C THR A 218 -12.64 -12.75 -12.84
N ARG A 219 -11.37 -13.18 -12.78
CA ARG A 219 -10.89 -14.40 -13.46
C ARG A 219 -11.29 -15.68 -12.73
N THR A 220 -11.05 -15.74 -11.42
CA THR A 220 -11.23 -16.97 -10.62
C THR A 220 -12.57 -17.06 -9.92
N ARG A 221 -13.27 -15.93 -9.73
CA ARG A 221 -14.54 -15.80 -8.98
C ARG A 221 -14.48 -16.31 -7.52
N ARG A 222 -13.29 -16.39 -6.94
CA ARG A 222 -13.10 -16.79 -5.55
C ARG A 222 -13.38 -15.62 -4.61
N LYS A 223 -14.08 -15.91 -3.51
CA LYS A 223 -14.42 -14.92 -2.47
C LYS A 223 -13.17 -14.28 -1.86
N LEU A 224 -12.09 -15.04 -1.67
CA LEU A 224 -10.84 -14.55 -1.10
C LEU A 224 -10.24 -13.41 -1.93
N HIS A 225 -10.18 -13.55 -3.25
CA HIS A 225 -9.65 -12.51 -4.15
C HIS A 225 -10.51 -11.25 -4.14
N ALA A 226 -11.84 -11.41 -4.05
CA ALA A 226 -12.76 -10.28 -3.90
C ALA A 226 -12.55 -9.56 -2.55
N VAL A 227 -12.37 -10.30 -1.45
CA VAL A 227 -12.07 -9.75 -0.13
C VAL A 227 -10.76 -8.96 -0.16
N ILE A 228 -9.70 -9.49 -0.76
CA ILE A 228 -8.43 -8.78 -0.90
C ILE A 228 -8.59 -7.49 -1.71
N ALA A 229 -9.36 -7.52 -2.80
CA ALA A 229 -9.66 -6.32 -3.59
C ALA A 229 -10.41 -5.26 -2.77
N ILE A 230 -11.45 -5.67 -2.04
CA ILE A 230 -12.27 -4.80 -1.18
C ILE A 230 -11.39 -4.10 -0.13
N PHE A 231 -10.59 -4.87 0.61
CA PHE A 231 -9.72 -4.30 1.63
C PHE A 231 -8.60 -3.45 1.04
N ALA A 232 -7.98 -3.86 -0.08
CA ALA A 232 -6.93 -3.07 -0.71
C ALA A 232 -7.45 -1.69 -1.18
N LEU A 233 -8.66 -1.64 -1.74
CA LEU A 233 -9.30 -0.37 -2.12
C LEU A 233 -9.64 0.50 -0.91
N ALA A 234 -10.16 -0.11 0.17
CA ALA A 234 -10.43 0.61 1.39
C ALA A 234 -9.14 1.18 2.03
N LEU A 235 -8.09 0.37 2.09
CA LEU A 235 -6.79 0.77 2.65
C LEU A 235 -6.07 1.82 1.80
N LEU A 236 -6.24 1.77 0.48
CA LEU A 236 -5.79 2.83 -0.43
C LEU A 236 -6.47 4.17 -0.09
N PHE A 237 -7.79 4.17 0.14
CA PHE A 237 -8.51 5.38 0.55
C PHE A 237 -8.08 5.84 1.96
N PHE A 238 -8.00 4.91 2.91
CA PHE A 238 -7.54 5.16 4.29
C PHE A 238 -6.05 5.49 4.40
N SER A 239 -5.34 5.68 3.30
CA SER A 239 -3.97 6.19 3.33
C SER A 239 -3.91 7.73 3.35
N GLY A 240 -5.07 8.41 3.42
CA GLY A 240 -5.16 9.88 3.46
C GLY A 240 -4.82 10.56 2.12
N ASN A 241 -4.62 9.78 1.05
CA ASN A 241 -4.21 10.30 -0.25
C ASN A 241 -5.37 10.29 -1.24
N VAL A 242 -6.07 11.43 -1.32
CA VAL A 242 -7.21 11.61 -2.24
C VAL A 242 -6.79 11.46 -3.71
N TYR A 243 -5.54 11.81 -4.07
CA TYR A 243 -5.06 11.72 -5.45
C TYR A 243 -5.01 10.28 -5.94
N TYR A 244 -4.45 9.36 -5.16
CA TYR A 244 -4.40 7.95 -5.57
C TYR A 244 -5.77 7.30 -5.58
N ALA A 245 -6.65 7.61 -4.61
CA ALA A 245 -8.04 7.15 -4.66
C ALA A 245 -8.75 7.62 -5.94
N TYR A 246 -8.57 8.88 -6.32
CA TYR A 246 -9.13 9.45 -7.55
C TYR A 246 -8.58 8.78 -8.82
N TYR A 247 -7.26 8.62 -8.93
CA TYR A 247 -6.67 7.93 -10.09
C TYR A 247 -7.09 6.46 -10.15
N MET A 248 -7.20 5.80 -9.00
CA MET A 248 -7.61 4.41 -8.95
C MET A 248 -9.07 4.22 -9.36
N LEU A 249 -9.95 5.18 -9.06
CA LEU A 249 -11.32 5.19 -9.57
C LEU A 249 -11.35 5.21 -11.11
N PHE A 250 -10.51 6.03 -11.74
CA PHE A 250 -10.41 6.06 -13.20
C PHE A 250 -9.91 4.73 -13.78
N VAL A 251 -8.87 4.16 -13.16
CA VAL A 251 -8.33 2.85 -13.57
C VAL A 251 -9.36 1.73 -13.41
N ILE A 252 -10.13 1.73 -12.32
CA ILE A 252 -11.23 0.77 -12.11
C ILE A 252 -12.33 0.99 -13.15
N GLY A 253 -12.71 2.24 -13.44
CA GLY A 253 -13.70 2.57 -14.47
C GLY A 253 -13.28 2.04 -15.85
N LEU A 254 -12.02 2.28 -16.23
CA LEU A 254 -11.45 1.74 -17.47
C LEU A 254 -11.42 0.21 -17.45
N TYR A 255 -11.02 -0.40 -16.35
CA TYR A 255 -11.00 -1.84 -16.19
C TYR A 255 -12.39 -2.46 -16.34
N CYS A 256 -13.41 -1.87 -15.70
CA CYS A 256 -14.81 -2.25 -15.85
C CYS A 256 -15.26 -2.14 -17.31
N LEU A 257 -14.97 -1.02 -17.97
CA LEU A 257 -15.33 -0.81 -19.38
C LEU A 257 -14.73 -1.92 -20.28
N VAL A 258 -13.43 -2.17 -20.16
CA VAL A 258 -12.73 -3.17 -20.98
C VAL A 258 -13.19 -4.60 -20.68
N MET A 259 -13.48 -4.93 -19.42
CA MET A 259 -13.86 -6.30 -19.03
C MET A 259 -15.34 -6.62 -19.26
N LEU A 260 -16.22 -5.61 -19.23
CA LEU A 260 -17.65 -5.78 -19.40
C LEU A 260 -18.07 -5.67 -20.86
N VAL A 261 -17.44 -4.80 -21.66
CA VAL A 261 -17.77 -4.65 -23.08
C VAL A 261 -17.23 -5.83 -23.88
N ARG A 262 -18.12 -6.70 -24.37
CA ARG A 262 -17.76 -7.74 -25.33
C ARG A 262 -18.17 -7.30 -26.74
N PHE A 263 -17.20 -7.18 -27.64
CA PHE A 263 -17.46 -7.04 -29.07
C PHE A 263 -17.93 -8.39 -29.64
N ARG A 264 -19.22 -8.71 -29.49
CA ARG A 264 -19.85 -9.91 -30.05
C ARG A 264 -21.08 -9.53 -30.86
N SER A 265 -21.30 -10.20 -32.00
CA SER A 265 -22.42 -9.93 -32.90
C SER A 265 -23.80 -10.37 -32.38
N ARG A 266 -23.88 -11.02 -31.22
CA ARG A 266 -25.15 -11.42 -30.58
C ARG A 266 -25.10 -11.14 -29.07
N ALA A 267 -26.24 -10.71 -28.56
CA ALA A 267 -26.45 -10.43 -27.13
C ALA A 267 -26.17 -11.66 -26.25
N PRO A 268 -25.74 -11.47 -24.99
CA PRO A 268 -25.52 -10.18 -24.34
C PRO A 268 -24.16 -9.55 -24.69
N PHE A 269 -24.17 -8.23 -24.88
CA PHE A 269 -22.97 -7.40 -25.06
C PHE A 269 -22.16 -7.23 -23.77
N ALA A 270 -22.72 -7.63 -22.62
CA ALA A 270 -22.13 -7.50 -21.30
C ALA A 270 -21.97 -8.85 -20.57
N ASP A 271 -20.85 -9.03 -19.87
CA ASP A 271 -20.60 -10.18 -19.00
C ASP A 271 -21.17 -9.93 -17.59
N TRP A 272 -22.46 -10.25 -17.40
CA TRP A 272 -23.19 -10.03 -16.15
C TRP A 272 -22.56 -10.72 -14.93
N ASN A 273 -21.86 -11.83 -15.11
CA ASN A 273 -21.19 -12.53 -14.02
C ASN A 273 -19.99 -11.71 -13.51
N ARG A 274 -19.22 -11.12 -14.41
CA ARG A 274 -18.12 -10.21 -14.03
C ARG A 274 -18.66 -8.90 -13.46
N ALA A 275 -19.76 -8.38 -14.01
CA ALA A 275 -20.44 -7.20 -13.51
C ALA A 275 -20.88 -7.39 -12.05
N GLY A 276 -21.47 -8.55 -11.71
CA GLY A 276 -21.87 -8.88 -10.35
C GLY A 276 -20.71 -8.88 -9.37
N VAL A 277 -19.57 -9.49 -9.72
CA VAL A 277 -18.37 -9.49 -8.86
C VAL A 277 -17.83 -8.07 -8.65
N LEU A 278 -17.73 -7.28 -9.72
CA LEU A 278 -17.24 -5.91 -9.65
C LEU A 278 -18.18 -5.00 -8.84
N LEU A 279 -19.49 -5.18 -8.99
CA LEU A 279 -20.49 -4.45 -8.20
C LEU A 279 -20.39 -4.80 -6.72
N VAL A 280 -20.26 -6.09 -6.37
CA VAL A 280 -20.09 -6.50 -4.98
C VAL A 280 -18.80 -5.93 -4.38
N VAL A 281 -17.68 -5.99 -5.12
CA VAL A 281 -16.41 -5.40 -4.67
C VAL A 281 -16.55 -3.89 -4.47
N GLY A 282 -17.14 -3.18 -5.41
CA GLY A 282 -17.34 -1.73 -5.35
C GLY A 282 -18.23 -1.32 -4.17
N VAL A 283 -19.40 -1.95 -4.03
CA VAL A 283 -20.36 -1.63 -2.96
C VAL A 283 -19.76 -1.92 -1.59
N LEU A 284 -19.10 -3.07 -1.40
CA LEU A 284 -18.49 -3.41 -0.11
C LEU A 284 -17.27 -2.53 0.20
N ALA A 285 -16.45 -2.18 -0.79
CA ALA A 285 -15.34 -1.23 -0.59
C ALA A 285 -15.85 0.15 -0.18
N ILE A 286 -16.87 0.69 -0.87
CA ILE A 286 -17.52 1.95 -0.51
C ILE A 286 -18.14 1.86 0.90
N GLY A 287 -18.76 0.72 1.24
CA GLY A 287 -19.32 0.49 2.58
C GLY A 287 -18.28 0.57 3.70
N ILE A 288 -17.06 0.05 3.48
CA ILE A 288 -15.96 0.20 4.45
C ILE A 288 -15.46 1.65 4.48
N ILE A 289 -15.24 2.24 3.29
CA ILE A 289 -14.76 3.62 3.13
C ILE A 289 -15.73 4.64 3.76
N ALA A 290 -17.02 4.33 3.82
CA ALA A 290 -18.08 5.18 4.38
C ALA A 290 -17.77 5.68 5.80
N VAL A 291 -16.99 4.92 6.60
CA VAL A 291 -16.57 5.31 7.94
C VAL A 291 -15.82 6.66 7.95
N GLN A 292 -15.00 6.94 6.93
CA GLN A 292 -14.31 8.22 6.76
C GLN A 292 -15.01 9.12 5.75
N LEU A 293 -15.60 8.55 4.70
CA LEU A 293 -16.22 9.31 3.62
C LEU A 293 -17.47 10.06 4.09
N LEU A 294 -18.31 9.49 4.96
CA LEU A 294 -19.52 10.17 5.44
C LEU A 294 -19.21 11.42 6.27
N PRO A 295 -18.32 11.37 7.29
CA PRO A 295 -17.86 12.58 7.97
C PRO A 295 -17.24 13.59 7.01
N LEU A 296 -16.40 13.13 6.07
CA LEU A 296 -15.77 14.03 5.09
C LEU A 296 -16.81 14.76 4.23
N VAL A 297 -17.86 14.08 3.78
CA VAL A 297 -18.95 14.69 2.99
C VAL A 297 -19.77 15.68 3.82
N GLU A 298 -20.08 15.34 5.07
CA GLU A 298 -20.80 16.24 5.98
C GLU A 298 -20.04 17.55 6.23
N PHE A 299 -18.73 17.46 6.41
CA PHE A 299 -17.88 18.64 6.65
C PHE A 299 -17.35 19.29 5.36
N TRP A 300 -17.60 18.70 4.18
CA TRP A 300 -17.12 19.22 2.89
C TRP A 300 -17.42 20.70 2.64
N PRO A 301 -18.63 21.23 2.94
CA PRO A 301 -18.92 22.66 2.74
C PRO A 301 -18.05 23.60 3.58
N HIS A 302 -17.45 23.09 4.65
CA HIS A 302 -16.61 23.83 5.59
C HIS A 302 -15.11 23.66 5.30
N ILE A 303 -14.74 22.83 4.31
CA ILE A 303 -13.37 22.66 3.87
C ILE A 303 -13.12 23.65 2.73
N SER A 304 -12.39 24.73 3.03
CA SER A 304 -11.87 25.63 2.01
C SER A 304 -10.38 25.37 1.79
N LYS A 305 -10.00 25.11 0.55
CA LYS A 305 -8.60 25.20 0.14
C LYS A 305 -8.34 26.65 -0.22
N GLY A 306 -7.22 27.22 0.25
CA GLY A 306 -6.77 28.52 -0.25
C GLY A 306 -6.57 28.41 -1.76
N THR A 307 -7.49 28.98 -2.52
CA THR A 307 -7.41 29.06 -3.98
C THR A 307 -6.89 30.43 -4.34
N ASN A 308 -5.98 30.48 -5.32
CA ASN A 308 -5.65 31.72 -6.01
C ASN A 308 -6.52 31.77 -7.29
N PRO A 309 -7.74 32.36 -7.25
CA PRO A 309 -8.64 32.37 -8.41
C PRO A 309 -8.09 33.13 -9.61
N ALA A 310 -7.11 34.01 -9.39
CA ALA A 310 -6.40 34.71 -10.45
C ALA A 310 -5.24 33.89 -11.04
N PHE A 311 -4.97 32.69 -10.50
CA PHE A 311 -3.86 31.83 -10.89
C PHE A 311 -2.52 32.60 -10.97
N THR A 312 -2.34 33.60 -10.11
CA THR A 312 -1.22 34.53 -10.17
C THR A 312 0.13 33.82 -9.97
N ASP A 313 0.10 32.72 -9.20
CA ASP A 313 1.26 31.87 -8.92
C ASP A 313 1.39 30.69 -9.91
N SER A 314 0.53 30.62 -10.94
CA SER A 314 0.62 29.58 -11.96
C SER A 314 1.66 29.95 -13.02
N GLN A 315 2.45 28.96 -13.44
CA GLN A 315 3.41 29.19 -14.51
C GLN A 315 2.69 29.39 -15.85
N THR A 316 3.03 30.47 -16.55
CA THR A 316 2.61 30.68 -17.93
C THR A 316 3.30 29.72 -18.89
N ILE A 317 2.69 29.43 -20.05
CA ILE A 317 3.33 28.59 -21.10
C ILE A 317 4.72 29.11 -21.45
N ARG A 318 4.89 30.45 -21.46
CA ARG A 318 6.17 31.10 -21.71
C ARG A 318 7.18 30.79 -20.61
N GLN A 319 6.80 30.87 -19.33
CA GLN A 319 7.67 30.48 -18.21
C GLN A 319 8.05 29.01 -18.28
N ILE A 320 7.10 28.10 -18.56
CA ILE A 320 7.39 26.66 -18.72
C ILE A 320 8.43 26.41 -19.81
N LEU A 321 8.25 27.03 -20.99
CA LEU A 321 9.19 26.91 -22.09
C LEU A 321 10.57 27.46 -21.72
N LEU A 322 10.58 28.55 -20.97
CA LEU A 322 11.77 29.25 -20.54
C LEU A 322 12.53 28.51 -19.43
N ASP A 323 11.84 27.85 -18.50
CA ASP A 323 12.41 26.94 -17.49
C ASP A 323 12.99 25.69 -18.15
N TYR A 324 12.40 25.23 -19.25
CA TYR A 324 12.89 24.07 -20.00
C TYR A 324 14.15 24.39 -20.83
N ILE A 325 14.21 25.57 -21.46
CA ILE A 325 15.29 25.95 -22.38
C ILE A 325 16.45 26.66 -21.66
N SER A 326 16.16 27.47 -20.64
CA SER A 326 17.17 28.27 -19.96
C SER A 326 17.85 27.50 -18.83
N ARG A 327 19.18 27.58 -18.76
CA ARG A 327 19.99 27.06 -17.64
C ARG A 327 20.21 28.09 -16.53
N ASP A 328 19.73 29.31 -16.71
CA ASP A 328 19.93 30.41 -15.76
C ASP A 328 18.98 30.27 -14.56
N LYS A 329 19.55 29.97 -13.40
CA LYS A 329 18.84 29.77 -12.13
C LYS A 329 18.45 31.07 -11.43
N ASN A 330 19.03 32.21 -11.85
CA ASN A 330 18.87 33.50 -11.16
C ASN A 330 17.89 34.43 -11.89
N ARG A 331 17.01 33.86 -12.71
CA ARG A 331 16.09 34.65 -13.50
C ARG A 331 15.03 35.32 -12.64
N PRO A 332 14.72 36.59 -12.90
CA PRO A 332 13.73 37.34 -12.12
C PRO A 332 12.31 36.76 -12.22
N ASP A 333 11.99 36.04 -13.31
CA ASP A 333 10.69 35.38 -13.51
C ASP A 333 10.62 33.95 -12.97
N ALA A 334 11.74 33.37 -12.52
CA ALA A 334 11.81 32.04 -11.91
C ALA A 334 11.60 32.05 -10.38
N LEU A 335 11.69 33.24 -9.75
CA LEU A 335 11.58 33.46 -8.31
C LEU A 335 10.21 34.00 -7.87
N GLN A 336 9.28 34.22 -8.80
CA GLN A 336 7.92 34.72 -8.50
C GLN A 336 6.91 33.61 -8.20
N THR A 337 7.37 32.47 -7.68
CA THR A 337 6.51 31.34 -7.27
C THR A 337 6.30 31.25 -5.77
#